data_AF-A0AAD4GEH9-F1
#
_entry.id   AF-A0AAD4GEH9-F1
#
_cell.length_a   1.000
_cell.length_b   1.000
_cell.length_c   1.000
_cell.angle_alpha   90.00
_cell.angle_beta   90.00
_cell.angle_gamma   90.00
#
_symmetry.space_group_name_H-M   'P 1'
#
loop_
_entity.id
_entity.type
_entity.pdbx_description
1 polymer ?
#
loop_
_entity_poly.entity_id
_entity_poly.type
_entity_poly.pdbx_seq_one_letter_code
_entity_poly.pdbx_strand_id
1 'polypeptide(L)'
;MEATLQSLYNRAAHAFLYRDILLTTTLIASAFAMFQPPVTPAPDAFDVHRRKWDILRITLESTVYASPPDRATLPETLRELLLLSPQSFVATSHARSLALFTPSSLPRTSTSAFLPYQVLITHIGSSLKANCPAAAREIIEDWLSNRGQYDFIQSTGEAYEKVLELYCLHVLPRLEEWDYAKEFLTYEVELPLNKRTVS
;
A
#
# COMPACT_ATOMS: atom_id res chain seq x y z
N MET A 1 8.31 1.17 23.83
CA MET A 1 7.77 1.80 22.61
C MET A 1 6.83 0.87 21.86
N GLU A 2 7.22 -0.38 21.59
CA GLU A 2 6.34 -1.39 20.94
C GLU A 2 5.01 -1.63 21.66
N ALA A 3 5.03 -1.84 22.99
CA ALA A 3 3.80 -2.01 23.77
C ALA A 3 2.86 -0.79 23.66
N THR A 4 3.43 0.42 23.60
CA THR A 4 2.69 1.66 23.36
C THR A 4 2.07 1.66 21.97
N LEU A 5 2.83 1.34 20.92
CA LEU A 5 2.34 1.26 19.54
C LEU A 5 1.24 0.19 19.37
N GLN A 6 1.37 -0.94 20.04
CA GLN A 6 0.35 -1.99 20.02
C GLN A 6 -0.95 -1.54 20.70
N SER A 7 -0.84 -0.88 21.87
CA SER A 7 -1.98 -0.32 22.59
C SER A 7 -2.68 0.77 21.76
N LEU A 8 -1.92 1.70 21.17
CA LEU A 8 -2.43 2.72 20.27
C LEU A 8 -3.12 2.11 19.05
N TYR A 9 -2.55 1.04 18.47
CA TYR A 9 -3.13 0.38 17.29
C TYR A 9 -4.48 -0.25 17.61
N ASN A 10 -4.59 -0.95 18.73
CA ASN A 10 -5.86 -1.55 19.15
C ASN A 10 -6.96 -0.48 19.33
N ARG A 11 -6.61 0.66 19.92
CA ARG A 11 -7.52 1.81 20.07
C ARG A 11 -7.89 2.42 18.71
N ALA A 12 -6.94 2.57 17.81
CA ALA A 12 -7.16 3.15 16.48
C ALA A 12 -8.03 2.24 15.61
N ALA A 13 -7.78 0.93 15.64
CA ALA A 13 -8.58 -0.07 14.94
C ALA A 13 -10.02 -0.10 15.48
N HIS A 14 -10.19 -0.04 16.81
CA HIS A 14 -11.51 0.07 17.41
C HIS A 14 -12.21 1.36 16.96
N ALA A 15 -11.57 2.53 17.12
CA ALA A 15 -12.13 3.81 16.66
C ALA A 15 -12.55 3.77 15.17
N PHE A 16 -11.71 3.15 14.32
CA PHE A 16 -11.99 3.01 12.89
C PHE A 16 -13.26 2.17 12.63
N LEU A 17 -13.41 1.04 13.33
CA LEU A 17 -14.58 0.17 13.21
C LEU A 17 -15.89 0.88 13.62
N TYR A 18 -15.83 1.74 14.65
CA TYR A 18 -16.96 2.56 15.09
C TYR A 18 -17.11 3.87 14.31
N ARG A 19 -16.34 4.06 13.23
CA ARG A 19 -16.36 5.25 12.36
C ARG A 19 -16.02 6.56 13.08
N ASP A 20 -15.25 6.50 14.16
CA ASP A 20 -14.69 7.68 14.82
C ASP A 20 -13.44 8.15 14.06
N ILE A 21 -13.68 8.85 12.95
CA ILE A 21 -12.64 9.31 12.02
C ILE A 21 -11.63 10.23 12.72
N LEU A 22 -12.10 11.14 13.56
CA LEU A 22 -11.24 12.09 14.27
C LEU A 22 -10.25 11.35 15.16
N LEU A 23 -10.73 10.45 16.02
CA LEU A 23 -9.87 9.68 16.92
C LEU A 23 -8.92 8.77 16.16
N THR A 24 -9.39 8.09 15.10
CA THR A 24 -8.51 7.26 14.26
C THR A 24 -7.39 8.10 13.64
N THR A 25 -7.69 9.26 13.05
CA THR A 25 -6.68 10.16 12.47
C THR A 25 -5.68 10.65 13.52
N THR A 26 -6.14 11.04 14.71
CA THR A 26 -5.25 11.48 15.79
C THR A 26 -4.31 10.36 16.25
N LEU A 27 -4.82 9.14 16.39
CA LEU A 27 -4.01 7.99 16.81
C LEU A 27 -3.01 7.56 15.73
N ILE A 28 -3.39 7.61 14.46
CA ILE A 28 -2.48 7.40 13.32
C ILE A 28 -1.36 8.45 13.36
N ALA A 29 -1.70 9.74 13.43
CA ALA A 29 -0.69 10.80 13.48
C ALA A 29 0.28 10.62 14.66
N SER A 30 -0.24 10.24 15.83
CA SER A 30 0.57 9.95 17.02
C SER A 30 1.54 8.79 16.81
N ALA A 31 1.09 7.71 16.15
CA ALA A 31 1.95 6.57 15.86
C ALA A 31 3.01 6.89 14.80
N PHE A 32 2.65 7.62 13.74
CA PHE A 32 3.58 8.02 12.69
C PHE A 32 4.65 9.00 13.16
N ALA A 33 4.37 9.81 14.19
CA ALA A 33 5.41 10.62 14.85
C ALA A 33 6.48 9.78 15.58
N MET A 34 6.19 8.51 15.89
CA MET A 34 7.14 7.59 16.53
C MET A 34 7.93 6.73 15.53
N PHE A 35 7.48 6.66 14.27
CA PHE A 35 8.16 5.84 13.26
C PHE A 35 9.30 6.61 12.61
N GLN A 36 10.39 5.90 12.39
CA GLN A 36 11.46 6.28 11.48
C GLN A 36 11.59 5.17 10.43
N PRO A 37 12.05 5.51 9.21
CA PRO A 37 12.43 4.50 8.23
C PRO A 37 13.49 3.56 8.83
N PRO A 38 13.58 2.30 8.35
CA PRO A 38 14.66 1.40 8.74
C PRO A 38 16.02 2.09 8.52
N VAL A 39 17.00 1.83 9.38
CA VAL A 39 18.35 2.33 9.13
C VAL A 39 19.01 1.47 8.06
N THR A 40 19.04 0.17 8.30
CA THR A 40 19.64 -0.84 7.41
C THR A 40 18.57 -1.55 6.59
N PRO A 41 18.95 -2.18 5.48
CA PRO A 41 18.01 -2.90 4.63
C PRO A 41 17.70 -4.30 5.18
N ALA A 42 17.25 -4.37 6.42
CA ALA A 42 16.87 -5.58 7.14
C ALA A 42 15.65 -5.28 8.03
N PRO A 43 14.80 -6.28 8.32
CA PRO A 43 13.69 -6.11 9.26
C PRO A 43 14.20 -5.66 10.63
N ASP A 44 13.55 -4.64 11.20
CA ASP A 44 13.80 -4.17 12.56
C ASP A 44 12.57 -4.43 13.46
N ALA A 45 12.68 -4.03 14.73
CA ALA A 45 11.62 -4.20 15.71
C ALA A 45 10.30 -3.46 15.37
N PHE A 46 10.35 -2.43 14.53
CA PHE A 46 9.19 -1.66 14.09
C PHE A 46 8.60 -2.14 12.77
N ASP A 47 9.20 -3.11 12.06
CA ASP A 47 8.73 -3.57 10.75
C ASP A 47 7.24 -3.94 10.74
N VAL A 48 6.84 -4.82 11.67
CA VAL A 48 5.46 -5.28 11.82
C VAL A 48 4.52 -4.12 12.16
N HIS A 49 4.99 -3.18 12.98
CA HIS A 49 4.21 -2.02 13.38
C HIS A 49 4.03 -1.04 12.22
N ARG A 50 5.11 -0.66 11.51
CA ARG A 50 5.04 0.20 10.32
C ARG A 50 4.07 -0.37 9.30
N ARG A 51 4.16 -1.68 9.01
CA ARG A 51 3.22 -2.37 8.11
C ARG A 51 1.77 -2.24 8.57
N LYS A 52 1.46 -2.60 9.82
CA LYS A 52 0.09 -2.53 10.36
C LYS A 52 -0.49 -1.13 10.32
N TRP A 53 0.28 -0.14 10.75
CA TRP A 53 -0.16 1.25 10.82
C TRP A 53 -0.34 1.87 9.43
N ASP A 54 0.52 1.54 8.47
CA ASP A 54 0.39 2.05 7.11
C ASP A 54 -0.81 1.44 6.38
N ILE A 55 -1.09 0.15 6.57
CA ILE A 55 -2.33 -0.47 6.09
C ILE A 55 -3.57 0.24 6.65
N LEU A 56 -3.59 0.54 7.96
CA LEU A 56 -4.69 1.26 8.58
C LEU A 56 -4.83 2.68 8.03
N ARG A 57 -3.71 3.40 7.83
CA ARG A 57 -3.68 4.72 7.21
C ARG A 57 -4.28 4.71 5.81
N ILE A 58 -3.76 3.85 4.93
CA ILE A 58 -4.25 3.75 3.54
C ILE A 58 -5.72 3.38 3.54
N THR A 59 -6.15 2.45 4.39
CA THR A 59 -7.56 2.01 4.48
C THR A 59 -8.47 3.15 4.94
N LEU A 60 -8.08 3.92 5.96
CA LEU A 60 -8.85 5.08 6.42
C LEU A 60 -8.95 6.13 5.31
N GLU A 61 -7.81 6.56 4.78
CA GLU A 61 -7.73 7.59 3.75
C GLU A 61 -8.56 7.21 2.51
N SER A 62 -8.43 5.98 2.03
CA SER A 62 -9.17 5.49 0.86
C SER A 62 -10.67 5.29 1.13
N THR A 63 -11.06 4.95 2.36
CA THR A 63 -12.48 4.90 2.76
C THR A 63 -13.08 6.30 2.76
N VAL A 64 -12.39 7.28 3.35
CA VAL A 64 -12.83 8.69 3.37
C VAL A 64 -12.84 9.27 1.96
N TYR A 65 -11.85 8.95 1.13
CA TYR A 65 -11.78 9.46 -0.24
C TYR A 65 -12.90 8.91 -1.13
N ALA A 66 -13.17 7.61 -1.08
CA ALA A 66 -14.20 6.98 -1.91
C ALA A 66 -15.63 7.21 -1.38
N SER A 67 -15.80 7.53 -0.11
CA SER A 67 -17.10 7.76 0.52
C SER A 67 -16.98 8.84 1.59
N PRO A 68 -16.86 10.12 1.18
CA PRO A 68 -16.58 11.21 2.09
C PRO A 68 -17.75 11.44 3.06
N PRO A 69 -17.50 11.47 4.39
CA PRO A 69 -18.49 11.95 5.34
C PRO A 69 -18.64 13.48 5.24
N ASP A 70 -19.45 14.07 6.11
CA ASP A 70 -19.59 15.53 6.17
C ASP A 70 -18.23 16.21 6.39
N ARG A 71 -17.86 17.07 5.45
CA ARG A 71 -16.57 17.78 5.43
C ARG A 71 -16.37 18.64 6.68
N ALA A 72 -17.44 19.16 7.28
CA ALA A 72 -17.35 19.98 8.50
C ALA A 72 -16.83 19.18 9.70
N THR A 73 -17.00 17.85 9.69
CA THR A 73 -16.60 16.94 10.78
C THR A 73 -15.22 16.33 10.58
N LEU A 74 -14.59 16.57 9.42
CA LEU A 74 -13.33 15.95 9.07
C LEU A 74 -12.11 16.73 9.59
N PRO A 75 -11.08 16.03 10.09
CA PRO A 75 -9.76 16.60 10.31
C PRO A 75 -9.22 17.30 9.06
N GLU A 76 -8.45 18.37 9.25
CA GLU A 76 -7.87 19.18 8.16
C GLU A 76 -7.10 18.36 7.13
N THR A 77 -6.24 17.46 7.59
CA THR A 77 -5.44 16.58 6.73
C THR A 77 -6.28 15.71 5.79
N LEU A 78 -7.46 15.26 6.25
CA LEU A 78 -8.39 14.49 5.43
C LEU A 78 -9.22 15.39 4.50
N ARG A 79 -9.52 16.63 4.92
CA ARG A 79 -10.18 17.62 4.04
C ARG A 79 -9.29 17.99 2.85
N GLU A 80 -8.00 18.20 3.10
CA GLU A 80 -7.01 18.48 2.05
C GLU A 80 -6.85 17.31 1.08
N LEU A 81 -6.87 16.07 1.61
CA LEU A 81 -6.80 14.86 0.81
C LEU A 81 -7.98 14.76 -0.18
N LEU A 82 -9.18 15.18 0.22
CA LEU A 82 -10.36 15.23 -0.65
C LEU A 82 -10.29 16.28 -1.77
N LEU A 83 -9.29 17.17 -1.76
CA LEU A 83 -9.05 18.14 -2.83
C LEU A 83 -8.15 17.58 -3.94
N LEU A 84 -7.49 16.45 -3.70
CA LEU A 84 -6.60 15.82 -4.67
C LEU A 84 -7.40 15.15 -5.79
N SER A 85 -6.79 15.04 -6.97
CA SER A 85 -7.29 14.13 -8.02
C SER A 85 -7.08 12.67 -7.58
N PRO A 86 -7.81 11.68 -8.13
CA PRO A 86 -7.61 10.27 -7.78
C PRO A 86 -6.15 9.80 -7.97
N GLN A 87 -5.52 10.22 -9.07
CA GLN A 87 -4.12 9.93 -9.35
C GLN A 87 -3.20 10.56 -8.30
N SER A 88 -3.39 11.85 -7.98
CA SER A 88 -2.58 12.56 -7.00
C SER A 88 -2.75 11.97 -5.60
N PHE A 89 -3.98 11.62 -5.21
CA PHE A 89 -4.27 10.95 -3.94
C PHE A 89 -3.48 9.64 -3.80
N VAL A 90 -3.59 8.76 -4.80
CA VAL A 90 -2.88 7.47 -4.81
C VAL A 90 -1.38 7.67 -4.82
N ALA A 91 -0.86 8.53 -5.70
CA ALA A 91 0.58 8.80 -5.83
C ALA A 91 1.18 9.37 -4.54
N THR A 92 0.52 10.34 -3.90
CA THR A 92 0.96 10.90 -2.61
C THR A 92 0.91 9.84 -1.50
N SER A 93 -0.15 9.03 -1.45
CA SER A 93 -0.26 7.97 -0.44
C SER A 93 0.82 6.89 -0.62
N HIS A 94 1.11 6.51 -1.87
CA HIS A 94 2.15 5.54 -2.24
C HIS A 94 3.55 6.07 -1.89
N ALA A 95 3.86 7.32 -2.27
CA ALA A 95 5.14 7.95 -1.96
C ALA A 95 5.45 7.99 -0.45
N ARG A 96 4.43 8.23 0.39
CA ARG A 96 4.58 8.14 1.85
C ARG A 96 4.99 6.74 2.31
N SER A 97 4.39 5.69 1.74
CA SER A 97 4.76 4.31 2.06
C SER A 97 6.17 3.97 1.59
N LEU A 98 6.56 4.38 0.38
CA LEU A 98 7.92 4.16 -0.11
C LEU A 98 8.95 4.80 0.84
N ALA A 99 8.70 6.04 1.27
CA ALA A 99 9.58 6.73 2.22
C ALA A 99 9.61 6.05 3.60
N LEU A 100 8.49 5.50 4.06
CA LEU A 100 8.39 4.82 5.36
C LEU A 100 9.21 3.53 5.42
N PHE A 101 9.32 2.80 4.31
CA PHE A 101 9.99 1.50 4.27
C PHE A 101 11.38 1.52 3.65
N THR A 102 11.75 2.56 2.88
CA THR A 102 13.09 2.64 2.29
C THR A 102 14.14 2.90 3.37
N PRO A 103 15.19 2.07 3.48
CA PRO A 103 16.24 2.25 4.48
C PRO A 103 17.01 3.57 4.30
N SER A 104 17.23 4.30 5.38
CA SER A 104 17.92 5.59 5.37
C SER A 104 19.41 5.49 5.11
N SER A 105 20.02 4.31 5.26
CA SER A 105 21.43 4.08 4.90
C SER A 105 21.67 4.05 3.39
N LEU A 106 20.63 3.97 2.56
CA LEU A 106 20.79 3.89 1.12
C LEU A 106 20.94 5.28 0.49
N PRO A 107 21.89 5.47 -0.45
CA PRO A 107 22.19 6.77 -1.05
C PRO A 107 21.14 7.25 -2.09
N ARG A 108 19.91 6.72 -2.09
CA ARG A 108 18.91 6.89 -3.18
C ARG A 108 17.51 7.30 -2.71
N THR A 109 16.72 7.73 -3.69
CA THR A 109 15.26 7.98 -3.65
C THR A 109 14.49 6.77 -3.13
N SER A 110 13.35 7.01 -2.48
CA SER A 110 12.42 5.97 -2.01
C SER A 110 12.11 4.96 -3.12
N THR A 111 12.08 3.66 -2.80
CA THR A 111 11.91 2.57 -3.78
C THR A 111 10.93 1.50 -3.29
N SER A 112 10.21 0.89 -4.22
CA SER A 112 9.27 -0.22 -3.97
C SER A 112 9.96 -1.54 -3.64
N ALA A 113 11.28 -1.65 -3.83
CA ALA A 113 12.05 -2.85 -3.45
C ALA A 113 11.86 -3.22 -1.96
N PHE A 114 11.65 -2.22 -1.10
CA PHE A 114 11.45 -2.40 0.35
C PHE A 114 9.99 -2.39 0.79
N LEU A 115 9.04 -2.18 -0.14
CA LEU A 115 7.64 -2.07 0.21
C LEU A 115 7.07 -3.45 0.57
N PRO A 116 6.51 -3.65 1.77
CA PRO A 116 5.89 -4.92 2.11
C PRO A 116 4.71 -5.19 1.18
N TYR A 117 4.61 -6.42 0.68
CA TYR A 117 3.58 -6.77 -0.31
C TYR A 117 2.15 -6.54 0.20
N GLN A 118 1.90 -6.65 1.51
CA GLN A 118 0.59 -6.34 2.07
C GLN A 118 0.24 -4.86 1.94
N VAL A 119 1.22 -3.97 2.04
CA VAL A 119 1.05 -2.52 1.83
C VAL A 119 0.83 -2.24 0.35
N LEU A 120 1.60 -2.89 -0.54
CA LEU A 120 1.41 -2.84 -1.99
C LEU A 120 -0.01 -3.25 -2.40
N ILE A 121 -0.49 -4.41 -1.93
CA ILE A 121 -1.87 -4.88 -2.16
C ILE A 121 -2.91 -3.87 -1.65
N THR A 122 -2.65 -3.26 -0.50
CA THR A 122 -3.55 -2.22 0.06
C THR A 122 -3.60 -0.98 -0.83
N HIS A 123 -2.47 -0.57 -1.41
CA HIS A 123 -2.43 0.51 -2.40
C HIS A 123 -3.17 0.16 -3.68
N ILE A 124 -2.98 -1.05 -4.23
CA ILE A 124 -3.73 -1.53 -5.40
C ILE A 124 -5.24 -1.44 -5.12
N GLY A 125 -5.69 -1.94 -3.97
CA GLY A 125 -7.09 -1.84 -3.55
C GLY A 125 -7.56 -0.38 -3.38
N SER A 126 -6.73 0.49 -2.82
CA SER A 126 -7.01 1.93 -2.70
C SER A 126 -7.18 2.60 -4.07
N SER A 127 -6.29 2.31 -5.02
CA SER A 127 -6.36 2.82 -6.40
C SER A 127 -7.64 2.39 -7.10
N LEU A 128 -8.02 1.12 -6.96
CA LEU A 128 -9.28 0.61 -7.52
C LEU A 128 -10.51 1.26 -6.88
N LYS A 129 -10.50 1.47 -5.56
CA LYS A 129 -11.59 2.19 -4.84
C LYS A 129 -11.70 3.65 -5.25
N ALA A 130 -10.57 4.30 -5.55
CA ALA A 130 -10.52 5.66 -6.08
C ALA A 130 -10.86 5.74 -7.58
N ASN A 131 -11.24 4.63 -8.21
CA ASN A 131 -11.49 4.51 -9.65
C ASN A 131 -10.28 4.95 -10.51
N CYS A 132 -9.08 4.56 -10.07
CA CYS A 132 -7.81 4.92 -10.69
C CYS A 132 -6.97 3.65 -10.99
N PRO A 133 -7.42 2.78 -11.91
CA PRO A 133 -6.72 1.53 -12.22
C PRO A 133 -5.34 1.75 -12.87
N ALA A 134 -5.14 2.88 -13.58
CA ALA A 134 -3.84 3.21 -14.17
C ALA A 134 -2.75 3.38 -13.09
N ALA A 135 -3.06 4.07 -12.00
CA ALA A 135 -2.13 4.18 -10.87
C ALA A 135 -1.85 2.81 -10.21
N ALA A 136 -2.83 1.90 -10.17
CA ALA A 136 -2.61 0.55 -9.67
C ALA A 136 -1.60 -0.21 -10.54
N ARG A 137 -1.70 -0.08 -11.87
CA ARG A 137 -0.76 -0.65 -12.83
C ARG A 137 0.65 -0.10 -12.61
N GLU A 138 0.80 1.22 -12.54
CA GLU A 138 2.10 1.86 -12.29
C GLU A 138 2.77 1.35 -11.01
N ILE A 139 2.00 1.23 -9.92
CA ILE A 139 2.48 0.72 -8.63
C ILE A 139 2.95 -0.74 -8.73
N ILE A 140 2.20 -1.59 -9.44
CA ILE A 140 2.55 -3.00 -9.64
C ILE A 140 3.80 -3.14 -10.49
N GLU A 141 3.87 -2.43 -11.62
CA GLU A 141 5.01 -2.52 -12.54
C GLU A 141 6.29 -1.97 -11.93
N ASP A 142 6.22 -0.89 -11.15
CA ASP A 142 7.34 -0.39 -10.37
C ASP A 142 7.83 -1.45 -9.37
N TRP A 143 6.92 -2.11 -8.65
CA TRP A 143 7.31 -3.19 -7.75
C TRP A 143 7.90 -4.40 -8.48
N LEU A 144 7.30 -4.83 -9.59
CA LEU A 144 7.81 -5.93 -10.41
C LEU A 144 9.23 -5.65 -10.93
N SER A 145 9.53 -4.40 -11.25
CA SER A 145 10.82 -3.95 -11.76
C SER A 145 11.91 -3.88 -10.68
N ASN A 146 11.53 -3.65 -9.41
CA ASN A 146 12.46 -3.47 -8.30
C ASN A 146 12.54 -4.69 -7.36
N ARG A 147 11.61 -5.65 -7.43
CA ARG A 147 11.63 -6.84 -6.58
C ARG A 147 12.88 -7.68 -6.87
N GLY A 148 13.51 -8.19 -5.83
CA GLY A 148 14.74 -8.99 -5.98
C GLY A 148 15.98 -8.17 -6.38
N GLN A 149 15.90 -6.83 -6.44
CA GLN A 149 17.07 -5.97 -6.66
C GLN A 149 18.15 -6.13 -5.56
N TYR A 150 17.75 -6.60 -4.39
CA TYR A 150 18.61 -6.77 -3.23
C TYR A 150 18.52 -8.18 -2.66
N ASP A 151 19.66 -8.87 -2.58
CA ASP A 151 19.74 -10.30 -2.20
C ASP A 151 19.21 -10.61 -0.79
N PHE A 152 19.23 -9.62 0.11
CA PHE A 152 18.76 -9.77 1.48
C PHE A 152 17.24 -9.56 1.64
N ILE A 153 16.54 -9.11 0.59
CA ILE A 153 15.08 -9.01 0.59
C ILE A 153 14.52 -10.33 0.05
N GLN A 154 13.88 -11.09 0.93
CA GLN A 154 13.27 -12.35 0.52
C GLN A 154 12.16 -12.09 -0.50
N SER A 155 12.37 -12.54 -1.74
CA SER A 155 11.30 -12.67 -2.72
C SER A 155 10.41 -13.84 -2.30
N THR A 156 9.32 -13.55 -1.59
CA THR A 156 8.36 -14.59 -1.20
C THR A 156 7.46 -14.90 -2.39
N GLY A 157 7.42 -16.15 -2.86
CA GLY A 157 6.54 -16.57 -3.96
C GLY A 157 5.05 -16.26 -3.71
N GLU A 158 4.60 -16.29 -2.45
CA GLU A 158 3.23 -15.89 -2.07
C GLU A 158 2.92 -14.43 -2.40
N ALA A 159 3.88 -13.51 -2.19
CA ALA A 159 3.71 -12.11 -2.51
C ALA A 159 3.55 -11.91 -4.02
N TYR A 160 4.40 -12.57 -4.79
CA TYR A 160 4.37 -12.50 -6.25
C TYR A 160 3.04 -12.99 -6.83
N GLU A 161 2.59 -14.16 -6.38
CA GLU A 161 1.35 -14.75 -6.83
C GLU A 161 0.15 -13.82 -6.58
N LYS A 162 0.00 -13.31 -5.35
CA LYS A 162 -1.11 -12.41 -5.00
C LYS A 162 -1.07 -11.11 -5.79
N VAL A 163 0.10 -10.55 -6.04
CA VAL A 163 0.22 -9.31 -6.82
C VAL A 163 -0.17 -9.54 -8.28
N LEU A 164 0.28 -10.64 -8.89
CA LEU A 164 -0.11 -10.97 -10.26
C LEU A 164 -1.59 -11.32 -10.39
N GLU A 165 -2.17 -12.00 -9.40
CA GLU A 165 -3.61 -12.23 -9.36
C GLU A 165 -4.38 -10.90 -9.43
N LEU A 166 -4.04 -9.93 -8.58
CA LEU A 166 -4.67 -8.60 -8.63
C LEU A 166 -4.41 -7.87 -9.95
N TYR A 167 -3.20 -7.98 -10.49
CA TYR A 167 -2.82 -7.31 -11.72
C TYR A 167 -3.66 -7.81 -12.90
N CYS A 168 -3.67 -9.14 -13.11
CA CYS A 168 -4.32 -9.79 -14.23
C CYS A 168 -5.85 -9.89 -14.09
N LEU A 169 -6.38 -10.04 -12.86
CA LEU A 169 -7.83 -10.24 -12.64
C LEU A 169 -8.59 -8.97 -12.24
N HIS A 170 -7.90 -7.91 -11.83
CA HIS A 170 -8.58 -6.70 -11.36
C HIS A 170 -8.08 -5.40 -11.98
N VAL A 171 -6.79 -5.26 -12.25
CA VAL A 171 -6.23 -4.00 -12.78
C VAL A 171 -6.33 -3.94 -14.30
N LEU A 172 -5.63 -4.82 -15.01
CA LEU A 172 -5.63 -4.88 -16.48
C LEU A 172 -7.06 -4.99 -17.07
N PRO A 173 -7.95 -5.82 -16.49
CA PRO A 173 -9.37 -5.81 -16.80
C PRO A 173 -10.07 -4.45 -16.84
N ARG A 174 -9.82 -3.62 -15.84
CA ARG A 174 -10.42 -2.28 -15.71
C ARG A 174 -9.77 -1.25 -16.63
N LEU A 175 -8.61 -1.59 -17.19
CA LEU A 175 -7.94 -0.83 -18.25
C LEU A 175 -8.32 -1.33 -19.65
N GLU A 176 -9.20 -2.34 -19.74
CA GLU A 176 -9.56 -3.03 -20.99
C GLU A 176 -8.37 -3.79 -21.64
N GLU A 177 -7.32 -4.08 -20.86
CA GLU A 177 -6.07 -4.72 -21.31
C GLU A 177 -6.05 -6.24 -21.08
N TRP A 178 -7.17 -6.91 -21.37
CA TRP A 178 -7.34 -8.34 -21.14
C TRP A 178 -6.40 -9.20 -21.98
N ASP A 179 -6.13 -8.78 -23.21
CA ASP A 179 -5.24 -9.52 -24.11
C ASP A 179 -3.79 -9.41 -23.66
N TYR A 180 -3.39 -8.25 -23.13
CA TYR A 180 -2.09 -8.08 -22.50
C TYR A 180 -1.94 -9.00 -21.28
N ALA A 181 -2.97 -9.13 -20.45
CA ALA A 181 -2.95 -10.06 -19.31
C ALA A 181 -2.70 -11.52 -19.75
N LYS A 182 -3.34 -11.96 -20.83
CA LYS A 182 -3.16 -13.32 -21.39
C LYS A 182 -1.76 -13.51 -21.96
N GLU A 183 -1.27 -12.53 -22.71
CA GLU A 183 0.07 -12.56 -23.27
C GLU A 183 1.13 -12.62 -22.17
N PHE A 184 1.01 -11.75 -21.16
CA PHE A 184 1.88 -11.73 -19.99
C PHE A 184 1.96 -13.11 -19.33
N LEU A 185 0.81 -13.74 -19.04
CA LEU A 185 0.77 -15.05 -18.38
C LEU A 185 1.32 -16.20 -19.24
N THR A 186 1.35 -16.03 -20.57
CA THR A 186 1.95 -17.02 -21.49
C THR A 186 3.47 -17.06 -21.33
N TYR A 187 4.10 -15.91 -21.09
CA TYR A 187 5.54 -15.79 -20.88
C TYR A 187 5.95 -15.91 -19.41
N GLU A 188 4.99 -15.95 -18.50
CA GLU A 188 5.25 -16.00 -17.07
C GLU A 188 5.86 -17.35 -16.65
N VAL A 189 6.96 -17.32 -15.88
CA VAL A 189 7.74 -18.51 -15.53
C VAL A 189 7.74 -18.86 -14.05
N GLU A 190 7.42 -17.92 -13.16
CA GLU A 190 7.51 -18.12 -11.71
C GLU A 190 6.21 -18.68 -11.11
N LEU A 191 5.06 -18.42 -11.73
CA LEU A 191 3.78 -19.00 -11.30
C LEU A 191 3.69 -20.51 -11.59
N PRO A 192 3.03 -21.31 -10.73
CA PRO A 192 2.61 -22.66 -11.08
C PRO A 192 1.78 -22.70 -12.38
N LEU A 193 1.96 -23.72 -13.21
CA LEU A 193 1.29 -23.83 -14.52
C LEU A 193 -0.23 -23.66 -14.46
N ASN A 194 -0.87 -24.17 -13.41
CA ASN A 194 -2.31 -24.09 -13.20
C ASN A 194 -2.82 -22.67 -12.84
N LYS A 195 -1.93 -21.70 -12.63
CA LYS A 195 -2.26 -20.30 -12.35
C LYS A 195 -1.93 -19.35 -13.50
N ARG A 196 -1.48 -19.89 -14.65
CA ARG A 196 -1.12 -19.11 -15.85
C ARG A 196 -2.28 -18.95 -16.84
N THR A 197 -3.52 -19.09 -16.37
CA THR A 197 -4.73 -19.01 -17.22
C THR A 197 -5.73 -18.03 -16.63
N VAL A 198 -6.19 -17.07 -17.43
CA VAL A 198 -7.34 -16.21 -17.11
C VAL A 198 -8.58 -16.88 -17.69
N SER A 199 -9.42 -17.47 -16.84
CA SER A 199 -10.71 -18.06 -17.24
C SER A 199 -11.86 -17.08 -17.02
#